data_AF-A0A2V7MG80-F1
#
_entry.id   AF-A0A2V7MG80-F1
#
_cell.length_a   1.000
_cell.length_b   1.000
_cell.length_c   1.000
_cell.angle_alpha   90.00
_cell.angle_beta   90.00
_cell.angle_gamma   90.00
#
_symmetry.space_group_name_H-M   'P 1'
#
loop_
_entity.id
_entity.type
_entity.pdbx_description
1 polymer ?
#
loop_
_entity_poly.entity_id
_entity_poly.type
_entity_poly.pdbx_seq_one_letter_code
_entity_poly.pdbx_strand_id
1 'polypeptide(L)'
;MDEQPACDEHVRVCPACRLEHCTAHAGVCAEDGHTACTACLAPCGSCGRVVCNRHAEQSGAGAPKGSRRLCAACLTYCEGGTNEPVGVDEVTQCASCGKSVCTAHQAICAVDGQVHCSQHLRRTDKSRRLVCARHRAGCAVEAMAFFASDEVEECPVCGKHACAQHRGTCGHCGRQVCTADLAPQSRRCATCAQLAAIADPPVEVVAAARAVTGGGQRASRAWRMARDRSHLVVEVDLGLKRKAVFTLRPGTTAPESVVRHSLLGSKRRQ
;
A
#
# COMPACT_ATOMS: atom_id res chain seq x y z
N MET A 1 50.35 34.81 14.88
CA MET A 1 51.03 33.64 15.49
C MET A 1 51.89 33.06 14.40
N ASP A 2 53.19 33.23 14.56
CA ASP A 2 54.25 33.08 13.56
C ASP A 2 54.22 31.77 12.76
N GLU A 3 54.19 31.91 11.44
CA GLU A 3 54.39 30.85 10.47
C GLU A 3 55.89 30.58 10.38
N GLN A 4 56.43 29.89 11.38
CA GLN A 4 57.83 29.44 11.34
C GLN A 4 57.96 28.39 10.24
N PRO A 5 58.85 28.59 9.25
CA PRO A 5 59.08 27.60 8.21
C PRO A 5 59.54 26.30 8.86
N ALA A 6 58.93 25.19 8.47
CA ALA A 6 59.40 23.87 8.88
C ALA A 6 60.87 23.76 8.44
N CYS A 7 61.78 23.55 9.39
CA CYS A 7 63.14 23.14 9.06
C CYS A 7 63.08 21.78 8.34
N ASP A 8 63.95 21.56 7.35
CA ASP A 8 63.99 20.37 6.48
C ASP A 8 63.92 19.04 7.26
N GLU A 9 64.41 19.01 8.50
CA GLU A 9 64.40 17.87 9.40
C GLU A 9 62.99 17.44 9.87
N HIS A 10 62.00 18.33 9.81
CA HIS A 10 60.62 18.07 10.25
C HIS A 10 59.61 17.95 9.11
N VAL A 11 60.07 18.03 7.86
CA VAL A 11 59.22 17.98 6.67
C VAL A 11 58.88 16.53 6.31
N ARG A 12 57.58 16.23 6.25
CA ARG A 12 57.03 14.94 5.81
C ARG A 12 56.13 15.14 4.61
N VAL A 13 56.08 14.17 3.71
CA VAL A 13 55.17 14.18 2.57
C VAL A 13 53.85 13.50 2.95
N CYS A 14 52.73 14.21 2.83
CA CYS A 14 51.41 13.67 3.13
C CYS A 14 51.02 12.59 2.11
N PRO A 15 50.65 11.37 2.53
CA PRO A 15 50.21 10.34 1.60
C PRO A 15 48.95 10.74 0.83
N ALA A 16 48.05 11.55 1.41
CA ALA A 16 46.77 11.90 0.81
C ALA A 16 46.88 12.98 -0.29
N CYS A 17 47.59 14.09 -0.05
CA CYS A 17 47.70 15.20 -1.00
C CYS A 17 49.09 15.35 -1.65
N ARG A 18 50.09 14.57 -1.22
CA ARG A 18 51.48 14.61 -1.69
C ARG A 18 52.21 15.94 -1.40
N LEU A 19 51.62 16.82 -0.60
CA LEU A 19 52.26 18.06 -0.13
C LEU A 19 53.08 17.82 1.13
N GLU A 20 54.09 18.65 1.30
CA GLU A 20 54.95 18.72 2.48
C GLU A 20 54.19 19.32 3.67
N HIS A 21 54.44 18.79 4.87
CA HIS A 21 53.89 19.28 6.13
C HIS A 21 54.87 19.02 7.26
N CYS A 22 54.84 19.86 8.31
CA CYS A 22 55.63 19.60 9.51
C CYS A 22 54.97 18.53 10.39
N THR A 23 55.76 17.91 11.26
CA THR A 23 55.29 16.96 12.28
C THR A 23 54.21 17.52 13.20
N ALA A 24 54.19 18.83 13.46
CA ALA A 24 53.15 19.49 14.25
C ALA A 24 51.81 19.64 13.49
N HIS A 25 51.85 19.68 12.16
CA HIS A 25 50.66 19.72 11.30
C HIS A 25 50.35 18.33 10.72
N ALA A 26 50.57 17.30 11.53
CA ALA A 26 50.34 15.92 11.19
C ALA A 26 49.37 15.28 12.19
N GLY A 27 48.50 14.39 11.71
CA GLY A 27 47.62 13.56 12.52
C GLY A 27 47.52 12.15 11.98
N VAL A 28 46.76 11.29 12.65
CA VAL A 28 46.62 9.87 12.29
C VAL A 28 45.28 9.61 11.63
N CYS A 29 45.29 8.96 10.46
CA CYS A 29 44.08 8.49 9.81
C CYS A 29 43.56 7.22 10.51
N ALA A 30 42.29 7.21 10.91
CA ALA A 30 41.66 6.11 11.64
C ALA A 30 41.34 4.86 10.80
N GLU A 31 41.78 4.80 9.54
CA GLU A 31 41.54 3.65 8.65
C GLU A 31 42.74 2.69 8.70
N ASP A 32 43.94 3.18 8.35
CA ASP A 32 45.19 2.38 8.33
C ASP A 32 46.24 2.84 9.35
N GLY A 33 45.93 3.83 10.19
CA GLY A 33 46.87 4.36 11.19
C GLY A 33 48.04 5.18 10.62
N HIS A 34 48.06 5.45 9.31
CA HIS A 34 49.11 6.27 8.70
C HIS A 34 48.98 7.76 9.07
N THR A 35 50.11 8.45 9.08
CA THR A 35 50.17 9.89 9.32
C THR A 35 49.80 10.68 8.06
N ALA A 36 48.93 11.68 8.18
CA ALA A 36 48.56 12.62 7.12
C ALA A 36 48.55 14.06 7.65
N CYS A 37 48.67 15.05 6.77
CA CYS A 37 48.60 16.45 7.20
C CYS A 37 47.20 16.79 7.76
N THR A 38 47.15 17.71 8.73
CA THR A 38 45.90 18.14 9.37
C THR A 38 44.87 18.66 8.37
N ALA A 39 45.30 19.31 7.29
CA ALA A 39 44.42 19.78 6.21
C ALA A 39 43.70 18.64 5.45
N CYS A 40 44.29 17.44 5.41
CA CYS A 40 43.67 16.27 4.78
C CYS A 40 42.79 15.48 5.73
N LEU A 41 42.88 15.71 7.04
CA LEU A 41 42.15 14.96 8.06
C LEU A 41 40.88 15.69 8.46
N ALA A 42 39.75 14.98 8.43
CA ALA A 42 38.49 15.50 8.94
C ALA A 42 37.63 14.35 9.47
N PRO A 43 36.70 14.60 10.40
CA PRO A 43 35.79 13.57 10.89
C PRO A 43 34.84 13.10 9.79
N CYS A 44 34.55 11.80 9.79
CA CYS A 44 33.46 11.22 9.04
C CYS A 44 32.12 11.77 9.56
N GLY A 45 31.30 12.34 8.68
CA GLY A 45 30.00 12.93 9.01
C GLY A 45 28.91 11.92 9.38
N SER A 46 29.25 10.63 9.52
CA SER A 46 28.37 9.56 9.99
C SER A 46 28.87 8.96 11.31
N CYS A 47 30.11 8.44 11.36
CA CYS A 47 30.65 7.80 12.57
C CYS A 47 31.64 8.65 13.40
N GLY A 48 32.01 9.84 12.95
CA GLY A 48 32.93 10.74 13.65
C GLY A 48 34.43 10.35 13.56
N ARG A 49 34.78 9.16 13.06
CA ARG A 49 36.18 8.76 12.87
C ARG A 49 36.94 9.75 11.98
N VAL A 50 38.12 10.18 12.40
CA VAL A 50 38.97 11.09 11.63
C VAL A 50 39.68 10.33 10.52
N VAL A 51 39.36 10.67 9.27
CA VAL A 51 39.89 10.00 8.07
C VAL A 51 40.48 11.00 7.10
N CYS A 52 41.51 10.58 6.37
CA CYS A 52 42.15 11.41 5.36
C CYS A 52 41.34 11.43 4.06
N ASN A 53 41.57 12.42 3.19
CA ASN A 53 40.90 12.56 1.88
C ASN A 53 40.99 11.31 0.98
N ARG A 54 42.02 10.47 1.17
CA ARG A 54 42.17 9.22 0.40
C ARG A 54 41.17 8.15 0.84
N HIS A 55 40.80 8.11 2.12
CA HIS A 55 39.92 7.10 2.69
C HIS A 55 38.51 7.63 2.94
N ALA A 56 38.15 8.70 2.23
CA ALA A 56 36.83 9.27 2.34
C ALA A 56 36.34 9.81 1.00
N GLU A 57 35.03 9.70 0.80
CA GLU A 57 34.32 10.31 -0.32
C GLU A 57 33.38 11.40 0.21
N GLN A 58 33.12 12.42 -0.60
CA GLN A 58 32.21 13.50 -0.25
C GLN A 58 30.82 13.19 -0.81
N SER A 59 29.79 13.19 0.05
CA SER A 59 28.41 13.15 -0.44
C SER A 59 28.04 14.44 -1.16
N GLY A 60 27.11 14.36 -2.11
CA GLY A 60 26.64 15.52 -2.86
C GLY A 60 25.86 16.52 -1.99
N ALA A 61 25.79 17.79 -2.41
CA ALA A 61 24.97 18.80 -1.75
C ALA A 61 23.47 18.46 -1.75
N GLY A 62 23.01 17.65 -2.71
CA GLY A 62 21.64 17.14 -2.80
C GLY A 62 21.36 15.89 -1.97
N ALA A 63 22.34 15.35 -1.23
CA ALA A 63 22.11 14.24 -0.32
C ALA A 63 21.24 14.69 0.88
N PRO A 64 20.51 13.77 1.55
CA PRO A 64 19.57 14.15 2.61
C PRO A 64 20.18 14.96 3.78
N LYS A 65 21.41 14.65 4.19
CA LYS A 65 22.19 15.38 5.20
C LYS A 65 23.23 16.31 4.57
N GLY A 66 23.05 16.66 3.31
CA GLY A 66 23.91 17.55 2.56
C GLY A 66 25.32 16.98 2.30
N SER A 67 26.23 17.88 1.96
CA SER A 67 27.61 17.53 1.67
C SER A 67 28.37 17.22 2.95
N ARG A 68 28.81 15.96 3.11
CA ARG A 68 29.64 15.51 4.22
C ARG A 68 30.68 14.49 3.74
N ARG A 69 31.79 14.44 4.48
CA ARG A 69 32.84 13.45 4.28
C ARG A 69 32.44 12.12 4.88
N LEU A 70 32.51 11.04 4.12
CA LEU A 70 32.14 9.69 4.55
C LEU A 70 33.33 8.75 4.39
N CYS A 71 33.69 8.00 5.44
CA CYS A 71 34.69 6.94 5.32
C CYS A 71 34.12 5.74 4.54
N ALA A 72 34.99 4.85 4.06
CA ALA A 72 34.61 3.69 3.26
C ALA A 72 33.51 2.82 3.91
N ALA A 73 33.56 2.62 5.23
CA ALA A 73 32.56 1.84 5.97
C ALA A 73 31.19 2.52 6.11
N CYS A 74 31.14 3.86 6.05
CA CYS A 74 29.90 4.63 6.18
C CYS A 74 29.34 5.09 4.84
N LEU A 75 30.12 4.93 3.76
CA LEU A 75 29.71 5.27 2.42
C LEU A 75 28.84 4.15 1.83
N THR A 76 27.76 4.55 1.19
CA THR A 76 26.98 3.69 0.30
C THR A 76 26.47 4.53 -0.87
N TYR A 77 25.80 3.89 -1.82
CA TYR A 77 25.24 4.59 -2.96
C TYR A 77 23.73 4.43 -2.98
N CYS A 78 23.04 5.54 -3.26
CA CYS A 78 21.60 5.51 -3.44
C CYS A 78 21.27 5.04 -4.85
N GLU A 79 20.71 3.84 -4.94
CA GLU A 79 20.36 3.21 -6.21
C GLU A 79 18.92 3.53 -6.65
N GLY A 80 18.21 4.41 -5.94
CA GLY A 80 16.90 4.93 -6.36
C GLY A 80 16.96 6.15 -7.27
N GLY A 81 18.13 6.81 -7.33
CA GLY A 81 18.40 7.99 -8.15
C GLY A 81 19.42 7.69 -9.26
N THR A 82 20.52 8.43 -9.26
CA THR A 82 21.62 8.33 -10.26
C THR A 82 22.86 7.63 -9.70
N ASN A 83 22.69 6.79 -8.66
CA ASN A 83 23.77 6.14 -7.93
C ASN A 83 24.69 7.13 -7.20
N GLU A 84 24.10 8.14 -6.54
CA GLU A 84 24.85 9.15 -5.81
C GLU A 84 25.41 8.65 -4.46
N PRO A 85 26.61 9.13 -4.05
CA PRO A 85 27.21 8.78 -2.77
C PRO A 85 26.43 9.39 -1.61
N VAL A 86 26.03 8.53 -0.66
CA VAL A 86 25.28 8.89 0.55
C VAL A 86 25.81 8.08 1.74
N GLY A 87 25.41 8.45 2.95
CA GLY A 87 25.75 7.65 4.12
C GLY A 87 24.82 6.46 4.33
N VAL A 88 25.35 5.38 4.90
CA VAL A 88 24.55 4.21 5.33
C VAL A 88 23.42 4.58 6.29
N ASP A 89 23.57 5.68 7.02
CA ASP A 89 22.60 6.24 7.97
C ASP A 89 21.48 7.06 7.32
N GLU A 90 21.41 7.09 5.98
CA GLU A 90 20.40 7.84 5.21
C GLU A 90 19.58 6.97 4.27
N VAL A 91 19.89 5.67 4.18
CA VAL A 91 19.27 4.74 3.25
C VAL A 91 18.36 3.75 3.96
N THR A 92 17.35 3.29 3.24
CA THR A 92 16.51 2.14 3.60
C THR A 92 16.40 1.22 2.39
N GLN A 93 16.19 -0.07 2.62
CA GLN A 93 16.02 -1.03 1.52
C GLN A 93 14.63 -0.89 0.89
N CYS A 94 14.59 -0.85 -0.44
CA CYS A 94 13.34 -0.92 -1.17
C CYS A 94 12.71 -2.32 -1.01
N ALA A 95 11.48 -2.38 -0.54
CA ALA A 95 10.75 -3.64 -0.34
C ALA A 95 10.46 -4.42 -1.64
N SER A 96 10.64 -3.80 -2.82
CA SER A 96 10.45 -4.47 -4.12
C SER A 96 11.73 -5.01 -4.75
N CYS A 97 12.90 -4.39 -4.53
CA CYS A 97 14.16 -4.80 -5.17
C CYS A 97 15.36 -4.95 -4.23
N GLY A 98 15.20 -4.68 -2.94
CA GLY A 98 16.26 -4.77 -1.93
C GLY A 98 17.32 -3.67 -1.99
N LYS A 99 17.33 -2.86 -3.04
CA LYS A 99 18.31 -1.78 -3.26
C LYS A 99 18.28 -0.71 -2.17
N SER A 100 19.44 -0.10 -1.92
CA SER A 100 19.56 1.00 -0.96
C SER A 100 19.02 2.29 -1.56
N VAL A 101 18.07 2.93 -0.88
CA VAL A 101 17.44 4.16 -1.37
C VAL A 101 17.49 5.21 -0.27
N CYS A 102 17.99 6.40 -0.59
CA CYS A 102 18.03 7.50 0.35
C CYS A 102 16.63 8.08 0.60
N THR A 103 16.46 8.82 1.69
CA THR A 103 15.18 9.45 2.03
C THR A 103 14.62 10.40 0.97
N ALA A 104 15.47 10.95 0.09
CA ALA A 104 15.05 11.80 -1.03
C ALA A 104 14.48 11.02 -2.22
N HIS A 105 14.94 9.78 -2.45
CA HIS A 105 14.54 8.95 -3.58
C HIS A 105 13.56 7.82 -3.21
N GLN A 106 13.26 7.68 -1.93
CA GLN A 106 12.28 6.72 -1.45
C GLN A 106 10.90 7.36 -1.30
N ALA A 107 9.86 6.55 -1.40
CA ALA A 107 8.53 6.91 -0.97
C ALA A 107 7.82 5.68 -0.39
N ILE A 108 6.66 5.91 0.23
CA ILE A 108 5.93 4.89 0.97
C ILE A 108 4.71 4.44 0.17
N CYS A 109 4.48 3.13 0.08
CA CYS A 109 3.24 2.61 -0.47
C CYS A 109 2.09 2.86 0.51
N ALA A 110 1.02 3.48 0.01
CA ALA A 110 -0.11 3.88 0.82
C ALA A 110 -1.00 2.74 1.34
N VAL A 111 -0.70 1.48 0.98
CA VAL A 111 -1.51 0.30 1.36
C VAL A 111 -0.81 -0.54 2.42
N ASP A 112 0.49 -0.86 2.25
CA ASP A 112 1.26 -1.67 3.21
C ASP A 112 2.26 -0.87 4.06
N GLY A 113 2.40 0.43 3.80
CA GLY A 113 3.32 1.31 4.53
C GLY A 113 4.80 1.01 4.27
N GLN A 114 5.14 0.15 3.30
CA GLN A 114 6.52 -0.22 3.01
C GLN A 114 7.23 0.86 2.18
N VAL A 115 8.54 0.94 2.35
CA VAL A 115 9.43 1.85 1.62
C VAL A 115 9.77 1.26 0.26
N HIS A 116 9.67 2.06 -0.78
CA HIS A 116 10.05 1.69 -2.14
C HIS A 116 10.84 2.82 -2.83
N CYS A 117 11.68 2.46 -3.80
CA CYS A 117 12.20 3.46 -4.73
C CYS A 117 11.07 4.01 -5.61
N SER A 118 11.26 5.23 -6.10
CA SER A 118 10.32 5.93 -6.99
C SER A 118 9.87 5.08 -8.18
N GLN A 119 10.76 4.25 -8.75
CA GLN A 119 10.47 3.38 -9.89
C GLN A 119 9.44 2.28 -9.59
N HIS A 120 9.36 1.82 -8.34
CA HIS A 120 8.41 0.77 -7.94
C HIS A 120 7.05 1.32 -7.48
N LEU A 121 6.92 2.64 -7.38
CA LEU A 121 5.68 3.31 -7.02
C LEU A 121 5.04 3.98 -8.22
N ARG A 122 3.71 3.98 -8.23
CA ARG A 122 2.91 4.72 -9.20
C ARG A 122 1.77 5.42 -8.48
N ARG A 123 1.42 6.62 -8.95
CA ARG A 123 0.22 7.32 -8.46
C ARG A 123 -1.02 6.68 -9.06
N THR A 124 -2.03 6.45 -8.23
CA THR A 124 -3.38 6.10 -8.66
C THR A 124 -4.01 7.26 -9.42
N ASP A 125 -4.96 6.98 -10.29
CA ASP A 125 -5.55 8.01 -11.16
C ASP A 125 -6.54 8.90 -10.39
N LYS A 126 -7.32 8.32 -9.46
CA LYS A 126 -8.30 9.08 -8.66
C LYS A 126 -7.73 9.66 -7.37
N SER A 127 -7.22 8.82 -6.47
CA SER A 127 -6.77 9.29 -5.14
C SER A 127 -5.38 9.90 -5.14
N ARG A 128 -4.61 9.75 -6.24
CA ARG A 128 -3.23 10.22 -6.39
C ARG A 128 -2.24 9.64 -5.37
N ARG A 129 -2.65 8.63 -4.61
CA ARG A 129 -1.83 7.87 -3.65
C ARG A 129 -0.74 7.09 -4.38
N LEU A 130 0.45 7.00 -3.78
CA LEU A 130 1.53 6.17 -4.31
C LEU A 130 1.33 4.72 -3.86
N VAL A 131 1.36 3.79 -4.80
CA VAL A 131 1.21 2.36 -4.52
C VAL A 131 2.22 1.52 -5.29
N CYS A 132 2.71 0.47 -4.62
CA CYS A 132 3.64 -0.48 -5.21
C CYS A 132 2.94 -1.37 -6.24
N ALA A 133 3.72 -2.04 -7.10
CA ALA A 133 3.19 -2.92 -8.15
C ALA A 133 2.17 -3.97 -7.67
N ARG A 134 2.34 -4.49 -6.44
CA ARG A 134 1.44 -5.47 -5.84
C ARG A 134 0.09 -4.89 -5.41
N HIS A 135 0.08 -3.63 -4.96
CA HIS A 135 -1.14 -2.95 -4.53
C HIS A 135 -1.81 -2.16 -5.65
N ARG A 136 -1.54 -2.60 -6.88
CA ARG A 136 -2.16 -2.08 -8.08
C ARG A 136 -3.40 -2.89 -8.42
N ALA A 137 -4.55 -2.22 -8.53
CA ALA A 137 -5.77 -2.81 -9.05
C ALA A 137 -6.42 -1.95 -10.15
N GLY A 138 -7.35 -2.55 -10.88
CA GLY A 138 -8.11 -1.89 -11.95
C GLY A 138 -9.62 -1.98 -11.70
N CYS A 139 -10.37 -1.09 -12.35
CA CYS A 139 -11.83 -1.17 -12.40
C CYS A 139 -12.26 -1.79 -13.73
N ALA A 140 -13.08 -2.83 -13.68
CA ALA A 140 -13.56 -3.49 -14.90
C ALA A 140 -14.49 -2.61 -15.77
N VAL A 141 -15.04 -1.53 -15.22
CA VAL A 141 -15.85 -0.55 -15.95
C VAL A 141 -14.98 0.55 -16.57
N GLU A 142 -13.80 0.82 -15.99
CA GLU A 142 -12.85 1.85 -16.45
C GLU A 142 -11.47 1.21 -16.64
N ALA A 143 -11.32 0.42 -17.71
CA ALA A 143 -10.19 -0.48 -17.91
C ALA A 143 -8.81 0.21 -17.99
N MET A 144 -8.78 1.49 -18.37
CA MET A 144 -7.54 2.25 -18.46
C MET A 144 -7.14 2.93 -17.15
N ALA A 145 -8.05 3.00 -16.17
CA ALA A 145 -7.81 3.64 -14.90
C ALA A 145 -7.22 2.67 -13.88
N PHE A 146 -6.30 3.21 -13.11
CA PHE A 146 -5.48 2.53 -12.13
C PHE A 146 -5.82 3.00 -10.71
N PHE A 147 -6.07 2.04 -9.82
CA PHE A 147 -6.52 2.26 -8.43
C PHE A 147 -5.63 1.52 -7.43
N ALA A 148 -5.65 1.98 -6.18
CA ALA A 148 -5.09 1.19 -5.10
C ALA A 148 -5.98 -0.06 -4.87
N SER A 149 -5.37 -1.16 -4.43
CA SER A 149 -6.09 -2.41 -4.19
C SER A 149 -7.21 -2.30 -3.16
N ASP A 150 -7.12 -1.34 -2.23
CA ASP A 150 -8.12 -1.03 -1.22
C ASP A 150 -9.24 -0.08 -1.72
N GLU A 151 -9.16 0.42 -2.96
CA GLU A 151 -10.14 1.33 -3.57
C GLU A 151 -11.13 0.61 -4.51
N VAL A 152 -10.90 -0.68 -4.74
CA VAL A 152 -11.77 -1.53 -5.54
C VAL A 152 -12.24 -2.72 -4.72
N GLU A 153 -13.43 -3.22 -5.03
CA GLU A 153 -13.94 -4.46 -4.43
C GLU A 153 -14.49 -5.37 -5.53
N GLU A 154 -14.41 -6.68 -5.29
CA GLU A 154 -14.97 -7.69 -6.17
C GLU A 154 -16.51 -7.63 -6.16
N CYS A 155 -17.12 -7.55 -7.34
CA CYS A 155 -18.57 -7.67 -7.47
C CYS A 155 -18.99 -9.11 -7.15
N PRO A 156 -19.90 -9.35 -6.17
CA PRO A 156 -20.32 -10.70 -5.82
C PRO A 156 -21.07 -11.41 -6.96
N VAL A 157 -21.59 -10.65 -7.94
CA VAL A 157 -22.33 -11.18 -9.08
C VAL A 157 -21.39 -11.73 -10.16
N CYS A 158 -20.50 -10.89 -10.72
CA CYS A 158 -19.62 -11.27 -11.83
C CYS A 158 -18.18 -11.60 -11.44
N GLY A 159 -17.73 -11.29 -10.22
CA GLY A 159 -16.35 -11.50 -9.76
C GLY A 159 -15.33 -10.48 -10.27
N LYS A 160 -15.79 -9.42 -10.94
CA LYS A 160 -14.90 -8.36 -11.43
C LYS A 160 -14.76 -7.26 -10.39
N HIS A 161 -13.58 -6.66 -10.30
CA HIS A 161 -13.32 -5.53 -9.41
C HIS A 161 -13.94 -4.23 -9.96
N ALA A 162 -14.57 -3.46 -9.08
CA ALA A 162 -15.12 -2.16 -9.42
C ALA A 162 -14.75 -1.11 -8.36
N CYS A 163 -14.39 0.10 -8.81
CA CYS A 163 -14.12 1.23 -7.92
C CYS A 163 -15.42 1.75 -7.30
N ALA A 164 -15.32 2.58 -6.26
CA ALA A 164 -16.47 3.12 -5.54
C ALA A 164 -17.51 3.82 -6.45
N GLN A 165 -17.06 4.53 -7.50
CA GLN A 165 -17.95 5.22 -8.43
C GLN A 165 -18.74 4.25 -9.34
N HIS A 166 -18.16 3.10 -9.64
CA HIS A 166 -18.76 2.07 -10.49
C HIS A 166 -19.39 0.93 -9.68
N ARG A 167 -19.71 1.21 -8.41
CA ARG A 167 -20.48 0.33 -7.53
C ARG A 167 -21.73 1.01 -7.04
N GLY A 168 -22.75 0.21 -6.74
CA GLY A 168 -23.98 0.68 -6.16
C GLY A 168 -24.64 -0.39 -5.31
N THR A 169 -25.42 0.07 -4.33
CA THR A 169 -26.20 -0.81 -3.46
C THR A 169 -27.42 -1.34 -4.20
N CYS A 170 -27.56 -2.66 -4.26
CA CYS A 170 -28.80 -3.29 -4.69
C CYS A 170 -29.92 -2.99 -3.69
N GLY A 171 -30.97 -2.29 -4.12
CA GLY A 171 -32.13 -1.95 -3.31
C GLY A 171 -32.93 -3.15 -2.79
N HIS A 172 -32.71 -4.36 -3.35
CA HIS A 172 -33.39 -5.58 -2.90
C HIS A 172 -32.62 -6.37 -1.83
N CYS A 173 -31.37 -6.76 -2.08
CA CYS A 173 -30.55 -7.55 -1.13
C CYS A 173 -29.51 -6.74 -0.34
N GLY A 174 -29.40 -5.43 -0.59
CA GLY A 174 -28.51 -4.53 0.14
C GLY A 174 -27.02 -4.65 -0.18
N ARG A 175 -26.61 -5.58 -1.06
CA ARG A 175 -25.19 -5.76 -1.41
C ARG A 175 -24.68 -4.68 -2.36
N GLN A 176 -23.41 -4.33 -2.22
CA GLN A 176 -22.67 -3.57 -3.22
C GLN A 176 -22.37 -4.45 -4.44
N VAL A 177 -22.73 -3.98 -5.62
CA VAL A 177 -22.48 -4.66 -6.90
C VAL A 177 -21.96 -3.64 -7.91
N CYS A 178 -21.26 -4.10 -8.95
CA CYS A 178 -20.85 -3.19 -10.02
C CYS A 178 -22.07 -2.65 -10.77
N THR A 179 -21.93 -1.45 -11.34
CA THR A 179 -23.01 -0.79 -12.10
C THR A 179 -23.43 -1.60 -13.33
N ALA A 180 -22.55 -2.43 -13.89
CA ALA A 180 -22.89 -3.34 -14.99
C ALA A 180 -23.90 -4.42 -14.58
N ASP A 181 -23.86 -4.87 -13.31
CA ASP A 181 -24.78 -5.88 -12.77
C ASP A 181 -25.94 -5.26 -11.98
N LEU A 182 -26.10 -3.93 -12.00
CA LEU A 182 -27.14 -3.20 -11.27
C LEU A 182 -28.12 -2.55 -12.24
N ALA A 183 -29.36 -3.03 -12.26
CA ALA A 183 -30.40 -2.46 -13.11
C ALA A 183 -30.73 -1.01 -12.68
N PRO A 184 -30.59 0.01 -13.55
CA PRO A 184 -30.73 1.42 -13.16
C PRO A 184 -32.10 1.78 -12.59
N GLN A 185 -33.18 1.27 -13.19
CA GLN A 185 -34.55 1.64 -12.82
C GLN A 185 -35.04 0.93 -11.56
N SER A 186 -34.87 -0.39 -11.50
CA SER A 186 -35.36 -1.19 -10.37
C SER A 186 -34.40 -1.18 -9.17
N ARG A 187 -33.16 -0.71 -9.38
CA ARG A 187 -32.03 -0.82 -8.45
C ARG A 187 -31.81 -2.25 -7.94
N ARG A 188 -32.16 -3.26 -8.74
CA ARG A 188 -31.93 -4.68 -8.41
C ARG A 188 -30.67 -5.16 -9.10
N CYS A 189 -29.84 -5.92 -8.40
CA CYS A 189 -28.75 -6.61 -9.06
C CYS A 189 -29.25 -7.73 -9.98
N ALA A 190 -28.43 -8.17 -10.92
CA ALA A 190 -28.77 -9.23 -11.87
C ALA A 190 -29.28 -10.51 -11.17
N THR A 191 -28.66 -10.91 -10.06
CA THR A 191 -29.12 -12.05 -9.24
C THR A 191 -30.52 -11.84 -8.68
N CYS A 192 -30.82 -10.66 -8.13
CA CYS A 192 -32.14 -10.34 -7.59
C CYS A 192 -33.22 -10.27 -8.68
N ALA A 193 -32.84 -9.90 -9.91
CA ALA A 193 -33.74 -9.91 -11.05
C ALA A 193 -34.13 -11.33 -11.48
N GLN A 194 -33.26 -12.32 -11.23
CA GLN A 194 -33.45 -13.72 -11.62
C GLN A 194 -34.05 -14.61 -10.51
N LEU A 195 -34.51 -14.04 -9.39
CA LEU A 195 -35.12 -14.80 -8.29
C LEU A 195 -36.29 -15.65 -8.80
N ALA A 196 -36.14 -16.97 -8.76
CA ALA A 196 -37.15 -17.94 -9.21
C ALA A 196 -37.81 -18.62 -8.01
N ALA A 197 -39.09 -18.98 -8.13
CA ALA A 197 -39.81 -19.69 -7.07
C ALA A 197 -39.23 -21.10 -6.87
N ILE A 198 -39.10 -21.53 -5.61
CA ILE A 198 -38.63 -22.87 -5.25
C ILE A 198 -39.62 -23.49 -4.27
N ALA A 199 -40.02 -24.74 -4.53
CA ALA A 199 -40.94 -25.47 -3.66
C ALA A 199 -40.24 -26.03 -2.41
N ASP A 200 -39.04 -26.60 -2.59
CA ASP A 200 -38.27 -27.23 -1.52
C ASP A 200 -36.88 -26.59 -1.39
N PRO A 201 -36.68 -25.61 -0.49
CA PRO A 201 -35.40 -24.97 -0.29
C PRO A 201 -34.42 -25.90 0.47
N PRO A 202 -33.11 -25.82 0.19
CA PRO A 202 -32.10 -26.61 0.91
C PRO A 202 -32.14 -26.40 2.43
N VAL A 203 -31.74 -27.43 3.19
CA VAL A 203 -31.82 -27.45 4.67
C VAL A 203 -31.04 -26.29 5.29
N GLU A 204 -29.88 -25.96 4.74
CA GLU A 204 -29.05 -24.82 5.15
C GLU A 204 -29.76 -23.48 4.96
N VAL A 205 -30.57 -23.33 3.91
CA VAL A 205 -31.37 -22.14 3.64
C VAL A 205 -32.52 -22.03 4.63
N VAL A 206 -33.17 -23.16 4.95
CA VAL A 206 -34.21 -23.22 5.97
C VAL A 206 -33.64 -22.84 7.35
N ALA A 207 -32.46 -23.35 7.70
CA ALA A 207 -31.77 -23.01 8.93
C ALA A 207 -31.44 -21.51 9.01
N ALA A 208 -30.85 -20.94 7.95
CA ALA A 208 -30.57 -19.51 7.85
C ALA A 208 -31.85 -18.66 7.99
N ALA A 209 -32.92 -19.05 7.31
CA ALA A 209 -34.20 -18.34 7.39
C ALA A 209 -34.83 -18.37 8.79
N ARG A 210 -34.64 -19.46 9.56
CA ARG A 210 -35.08 -19.52 10.96
C ARG A 210 -34.34 -18.47 11.80
N ALA A 211 -33.04 -18.31 11.61
CA ALA A 211 -32.25 -17.26 12.27
C ALA A 211 -32.74 -15.85 11.88
N VAL A 212 -33.00 -15.60 10.59
CA VAL A 212 -33.52 -14.30 10.10
C VAL A 212 -34.89 -13.94 10.66
N THR A 213 -35.72 -14.95 10.94
CA THR A 213 -37.15 -14.76 11.28
C THR A 213 -37.49 -15.03 12.73
N GLY A 214 -36.48 -15.26 13.59
CA GLY A 214 -36.70 -15.50 15.02
C GLY A 214 -37.48 -16.78 15.31
N GLY A 215 -37.31 -17.82 14.48
CA GLY A 215 -37.92 -19.14 14.71
C GLY A 215 -39.41 -19.27 14.37
N GLY A 216 -40.09 -18.23 13.90
CA GLY A 216 -41.53 -18.29 13.57
C GLY A 216 -41.85 -19.22 12.40
N GLN A 217 -42.13 -20.50 12.67
CA GLN A 217 -42.51 -21.49 11.65
C GLN A 217 -43.87 -21.13 11.03
N ARG A 218 -43.86 -20.83 9.73
CA ARG A 218 -45.06 -20.98 8.88
C ARG A 218 -44.71 -22.00 7.80
N ALA A 219 -45.49 -23.07 7.73
CA ALA A 219 -45.26 -24.20 6.83
C ALA A 219 -45.45 -23.85 5.34
N SER A 220 -46.02 -22.69 5.02
CA SER A 220 -46.37 -22.25 3.66
C SER A 220 -45.71 -20.93 3.25
N ARG A 221 -44.42 -20.76 3.56
CA ARG A 221 -43.69 -19.59 3.05
C ARG A 221 -43.40 -19.80 1.56
N ALA A 222 -43.73 -18.81 0.75
CA ALA A 222 -43.25 -18.76 -0.63
C ALA A 222 -41.77 -18.41 -0.62
N TRP A 223 -40.96 -19.23 -1.31
CA TRP A 223 -39.52 -19.05 -1.41
C TRP A 223 -39.16 -18.65 -2.83
N ARG A 224 -38.21 -17.73 -2.95
CA ARG A 224 -37.53 -17.47 -4.22
C ARG A 224 -36.03 -17.44 -4.01
N MET A 225 -35.28 -18.01 -4.93
CA MET A 225 -33.84 -18.10 -4.83
C MET A 225 -33.16 -17.85 -6.17
N ALA A 226 -31.95 -17.33 -6.10
CA ALA A 226 -31.05 -17.17 -7.23
C ALA A 226 -29.62 -17.27 -6.71
N ARG A 227 -28.71 -17.76 -7.55
CA ARG A 227 -27.31 -17.94 -7.21
C ARG A 227 -26.47 -17.03 -8.07
N ASP A 228 -25.44 -16.46 -7.46
CA ASP A 228 -24.37 -15.78 -8.18
C ASP A 228 -23.02 -16.46 -7.91
N ARG A 229 -21.94 -15.82 -8.37
CA ARG A 229 -20.59 -16.36 -8.24
C ARG A 229 -20.22 -16.68 -6.79
N SER A 230 -20.69 -15.89 -5.83
CA SER A 230 -20.20 -15.94 -4.44
C SER A 230 -21.26 -16.36 -3.42
N HIS A 231 -22.55 -16.16 -3.72
CA HIS A 231 -23.64 -16.32 -2.77
C HIS A 231 -24.89 -16.92 -3.40
N LEU A 232 -25.74 -17.43 -2.51
CA LEU A 232 -27.14 -17.70 -2.74
C LEU A 232 -27.96 -16.53 -2.17
N VAL A 233 -28.82 -15.94 -3.00
CA VAL A 233 -29.77 -14.90 -2.58
C VAL A 233 -31.13 -15.55 -2.38
N VAL A 234 -31.72 -15.35 -1.21
CA VAL A 234 -32.98 -15.96 -0.82
C VAL A 234 -33.98 -14.86 -0.47
N GLU A 235 -35.14 -14.90 -1.09
CA GLU A 235 -36.33 -14.13 -0.69
C GLU A 235 -37.32 -15.10 -0.04
N VAL A 236 -37.77 -14.76 1.16
CA VAL A 236 -38.77 -15.52 1.90
C VAL A 236 -39.93 -14.61 2.30
N ASP A 237 -41.15 -15.08 2.04
CA ASP A 237 -42.37 -14.39 2.47
C ASP A 237 -42.56 -14.54 3.99
N LEU A 238 -42.80 -13.41 4.67
CA LEU A 238 -43.05 -13.35 6.12
C LEU A 238 -44.56 -13.20 6.44
N GLY A 239 -45.40 -13.12 5.42
CA GLY A 239 -46.82 -12.76 5.51
C GLY A 239 -47.03 -11.27 5.79
N LEU A 240 -48.30 -10.85 5.75
CA LEU A 240 -48.71 -9.45 5.99
C LEU A 240 -47.99 -8.45 5.06
N LYS A 241 -47.75 -8.85 3.79
CA LYS A 241 -47.03 -8.06 2.78
C LYS A 241 -45.58 -7.69 3.18
N ARG A 242 -44.95 -8.52 4.03
CA ARG A 242 -43.55 -8.38 4.44
C ARG A 242 -42.71 -9.49 3.83
N LYS A 243 -41.50 -9.16 3.42
CA LYS A 243 -40.52 -10.11 2.87
C LYS A 243 -39.18 -9.92 3.55
N ALA A 244 -38.41 -10.99 3.70
CA ALA A 244 -36.99 -10.90 4.00
C ALA A 244 -36.18 -11.37 2.81
N VAL A 245 -35.12 -10.64 2.50
CA VAL A 245 -34.11 -11.00 1.51
C VAL A 245 -32.80 -11.14 2.26
N PHE A 246 -32.15 -12.29 2.13
CA PHE A 246 -30.85 -12.50 2.75
C PHE A 246 -29.90 -13.19 1.79
N THR A 247 -28.60 -13.03 2.04
CA THR A 247 -27.55 -13.72 1.29
C THR A 247 -26.84 -14.73 2.16
N LEU A 248 -26.52 -15.86 1.55
CA LEU A 248 -25.88 -16.99 2.20
C LEU A 248 -24.67 -17.43 1.37
N ARG A 249 -23.51 -17.63 2.00
CA ARG A 249 -22.40 -18.27 1.31
C ARG A 249 -22.71 -19.77 1.14
N PRO A 250 -22.35 -20.37 0.00
CA PRO A 250 -22.51 -21.81 -0.17
C PRO A 250 -21.82 -22.57 0.97
N GLY A 251 -22.55 -23.51 1.60
CA GLY A 251 -22.04 -24.32 2.71
C GLY A 251 -22.12 -23.67 4.10
N THR A 252 -22.64 -22.44 4.22
CA THR A 252 -22.88 -21.81 5.53
C THR A 252 -24.37 -21.81 5.89
N THR A 253 -24.66 -21.62 7.18
CA THR A 253 -26.04 -21.45 7.70
C THR A 253 -26.28 -20.06 8.27
N ALA A 254 -25.22 -19.25 8.41
CA ALA A 254 -25.30 -17.88 8.90
C ALA A 254 -25.53 -16.91 7.71
N PRO A 255 -26.62 -16.12 7.72
CA PRO A 255 -26.84 -15.10 6.70
C PRO A 255 -25.83 -13.95 6.85
N GLU A 256 -25.31 -13.45 5.74
CA GLU A 256 -24.35 -12.32 5.74
C GLU A 256 -25.01 -10.96 5.60
N SER A 257 -26.07 -10.87 4.79
CA SER A 257 -26.90 -9.67 4.70
C SER A 257 -28.35 -10.05 4.91
N VAL A 258 -29.11 -9.18 5.57
CA VAL A 258 -30.55 -9.33 5.79
C VAL A 258 -31.22 -8.00 5.53
N VAL A 259 -32.10 -7.96 4.54
CA VAL A 259 -32.93 -6.80 4.21
C VAL A 259 -34.39 -7.19 4.36
N ARG A 260 -35.14 -6.43 5.14
CA ARG A 260 -36.59 -6.63 5.30
C ARG A 260 -37.35 -5.58 4.49
N HIS A 261 -38.25 -6.06 3.65
CA HIS A 261 -39.15 -5.23 2.85
C HIS A 261 -40.54 -5.28 3.44
N SER A 262 -41.19 -4.12 3.56
CA SER A 262 -42.57 -4.01 4.03
C SER A 262 -43.36 -3.06 3.14
N LEU A 263 -44.46 -3.52 2.55
CA LEU A 263 -45.34 -2.67 1.74
C LEU A 263 -46.26 -1.76 2.58
N LEU A 264 -46.26 -1.91 3.91
CA LEU A 264 -47.10 -1.14 4.83
C LEU A 264 -46.55 0.25 5.20
N GLY A 265 -45.36 0.62 4.71
CA GLY A 265 -44.68 1.87 5.08
C GLY A 265 -44.45 2.90 3.97
N SER A 266 -44.86 2.65 2.71
CA SER A 266 -44.55 3.58 1.61
C SER A 266 -45.58 4.72 1.40
N LYS A 267 -46.47 4.97 2.37
CA LYS A 267 -47.35 6.14 2.35
C LYS A 267 -46.84 7.23 3.31
N ARG A 268 -46.49 8.38 2.71
CA ARG A 268 -46.08 9.70 3.25
C ARG A 268 -44.57 9.86 3.52
N ARG A 269 -43.93 10.95 3.10
CA ARG A 269 -44.43 12.34 2.96
C ARG A 269 -44.17 12.97 1.56
N GLN A 270 -45.06 13.90 1.22
CA GLN A 270 -44.85 14.98 0.25
C GLN A 270 -43.61 15.81 0.62
#